data_AF-A0A497GDJ3-F1
#
_entry.id   AF-A0A497GDJ3-F1
#
_cell.length_a   1.000
_cell.length_b   1.000
_cell.length_c   1.000
_cell.angle_alpha   90.00
_cell.angle_beta   90.00
_cell.angle_gamma   90.00
#
_symmetry.space_group_name_H-M   'P 1'
#
loop_
_entity.id
_entity.type
_entity.pdbx_description
1 polymer ?
#
loop_
_entity_poly.entity_id
_entity_poly.type
_entity_poly.pdbx_seq_one_letter_code
_entity_poly.pdbx_strand_id
1 'polypeptide(L)'
;TVIEENTGAQLISLSGNMCVDKKPAALNLILGRGKTVVAEAIIPKEIVREKLKTTPKGFVEVVYRKIYIGSALAGSYGFNAHFANIIAAIFIATGQDVAQVVEGSNGITIAEVTENGDLYVAVYLPSLEVGTVGGGTSIETQKEALSIMGCFGSGNAKKFAEIVAATVLAGEISLIGALAAQHLAEAHKKLGR
;
A
#
# COMPACT_ATOMS: atom_id res chain seq x y z
N THR A 1 -8.95 36.87 0.20
CA THR A 1 -9.57 35.58 -0.20
C THR A 1 -10.98 35.51 0.33
N VAL A 2 -11.87 34.66 -0.21
CA VAL A 2 -13.27 34.53 0.26
C VAL A 2 -13.35 34.36 1.77
N ILE A 3 -12.40 33.63 2.38
CA ILE A 3 -12.38 33.43 3.84
C ILE A 3 -12.04 34.74 4.58
N GLU A 4 -10.98 35.43 4.18
CA GLU A 4 -10.58 36.71 4.82
C GLU A 4 -11.67 37.77 4.72
N GLU A 5 -12.32 37.87 3.55
CA GLU A 5 -13.39 38.84 3.29
C GLU A 5 -14.66 38.57 4.13
N ASN A 6 -15.00 37.30 4.36
CA ASN A 6 -16.23 36.93 5.08
C ASN A 6 -16.04 36.76 6.60
N THR A 7 -14.81 36.62 7.08
CA THR A 7 -14.55 36.29 8.50
C THR A 7 -13.71 37.33 9.23
N GLY A 8 -13.03 38.24 8.52
CA GLY A 8 -12.04 39.14 9.10
C GLY A 8 -10.77 38.41 9.57
N ALA A 9 -10.65 37.10 9.34
CA ALA A 9 -9.43 36.35 9.58
C ALA A 9 -8.34 36.76 8.59
N GLN A 10 -7.08 36.60 8.99
CA GLN A 10 -5.91 36.85 8.13
C GLN A 10 -5.34 35.52 7.63
N LEU A 11 -5.09 35.40 6.33
CA LEU A 11 -4.41 34.24 5.76
C LEU A 11 -2.91 34.30 6.12
N ILE A 12 -2.48 33.44 7.04
CA ILE A 12 -1.06 33.33 7.42
C ILE A 12 -0.30 32.40 6.47
N SER A 13 -0.90 31.28 6.07
CA SER A 13 -0.33 30.31 5.13
C SER A 13 -1.43 29.59 4.37
N LEU A 14 -1.21 29.33 3.08
CA LEU A 14 -2.08 28.48 2.26
C LEU A 14 -2.08 27.01 2.73
N SER A 15 -1.01 26.58 3.40
CA SER A 15 -0.89 25.23 3.98
C SER A 15 -0.62 25.33 5.48
N GLY A 16 -1.63 24.99 6.27
CA GLY A 16 -1.53 24.90 7.73
C GLY A 16 -1.19 23.51 8.25
N ASN A 17 -0.60 22.65 7.41
CA ASN A 17 -0.33 21.23 7.70
C ASN A 17 -1.57 20.36 8.00
N MET A 18 -2.78 20.84 7.67
CA MET A 18 -4.01 20.04 7.72
C MET A 18 -4.35 19.38 6.37
N CYS A 19 -3.40 19.36 5.43
CA CYS A 19 -3.54 18.69 4.14
C CYS A 19 -3.59 17.15 4.23
N VAL A 20 -2.63 16.40 4.79
CA VAL A 20 -1.26 16.67 5.25
C VAL A 20 -0.25 16.20 4.19
N ASP A 21 0.62 17.08 3.65
CA ASP A 21 1.54 16.72 2.57
C ASP A 21 2.95 16.41 3.06
N LYS A 22 3.47 15.22 2.75
CA LYS A 22 4.80 14.66 3.03
C LYS A 22 5.10 14.46 4.52
N LYS A 23 4.07 14.34 5.35
CA LYS A 23 4.19 14.01 6.79
C LYS A 23 3.17 12.93 7.17
N PRO A 24 3.50 12.03 8.11
CA PRO A 24 2.57 11.02 8.58
C PRO A 24 1.41 11.68 9.33
N ALA A 25 0.17 11.36 8.98
CA ALA A 25 -1.01 11.92 9.63
C ALA A 25 -2.20 10.96 9.59
N ALA A 26 -2.89 10.83 10.73
CA ALA A 26 -4.13 10.07 10.83
C ALA A 26 -5.23 10.62 9.90
N LEU A 27 -5.23 11.93 9.62
CA LEU A 27 -6.18 12.55 8.68
C LEU A 27 -6.15 11.89 7.30
N ASN A 28 -4.95 11.64 6.75
CA ASN A 28 -4.81 11.02 5.44
C ASN A 28 -5.29 9.56 5.43
N LEU A 29 -5.17 8.85 6.57
CA LEU A 29 -5.67 7.48 6.74
C LEU A 29 -7.21 7.44 6.84
N ILE A 30 -7.82 8.41 7.53
CA ILE A 30 -9.27 8.43 7.83
C ILE A 30 -10.07 9.06 6.69
N LEU A 31 -9.62 10.21 6.17
CA LEU A 31 -10.35 10.98 5.15
C LEU A 31 -9.85 10.71 3.73
N GLY A 32 -8.70 10.04 3.59
CA GLY A 32 -8.04 9.82 2.32
C GLY A 32 -7.33 11.06 1.78
N ARG A 33 -6.41 10.85 0.82
CA ARG A 33 -5.76 11.92 0.06
C ARG A 33 -5.31 11.40 -1.31
N GLY A 34 -5.54 12.15 -2.38
CA GLY A 34 -5.17 11.68 -3.72
C GLY A 34 -6.11 10.60 -4.25
N LYS A 35 -5.75 9.32 -4.15
CA LYS A 35 -6.55 8.16 -4.57
C LYS A 35 -6.68 7.18 -3.41
N THR A 36 -7.92 6.78 -3.14
CA THR A 36 -8.24 5.69 -2.24
C THR A 36 -8.48 4.44 -3.06
N VAL A 37 -7.71 3.39 -2.82
CA VAL A 37 -7.72 2.18 -3.64
C VAL A 37 -7.73 0.94 -2.75
N VAL A 38 -8.53 -0.05 -3.14
CA VAL A 38 -8.49 -1.42 -2.60
C VAL A 38 -8.07 -2.35 -3.73
N ALA A 39 -7.14 -3.25 -3.46
CA ALA A 39 -6.84 -4.38 -4.33
C ALA A 39 -6.96 -5.67 -3.53
N GLU A 40 -7.64 -6.68 -4.09
CA GLU A 40 -7.92 -7.94 -3.40
C GLU A 40 -7.77 -9.14 -4.33
N ALA A 41 -7.53 -10.31 -3.73
CA ALA A 41 -7.44 -11.58 -4.44
C ALA A 41 -7.86 -12.74 -3.54
N ILE A 42 -8.36 -13.80 -4.17
CA ILE A 42 -8.52 -15.12 -3.55
C ILE A 42 -7.47 -16.04 -4.17
N ILE A 43 -6.60 -16.61 -3.34
CA ILE A 43 -5.52 -17.50 -3.75
C ILE A 43 -5.86 -18.92 -3.30
N PRO A 44 -5.99 -19.88 -4.25
CA PRO A 44 -6.26 -21.28 -3.90
C PRO A 44 -5.23 -21.83 -2.92
N LYS A 45 -5.68 -22.61 -1.93
CA LYS A 45 -4.80 -23.18 -0.89
C LYS A 45 -3.66 -24.02 -1.43
N GLU A 46 -3.84 -24.67 -2.58
CA GLU A 46 -2.82 -25.44 -3.28
C GLU A 46 -1.70 -24.51 -3.78
N ILE A 47 -2.06 -23.36 -4.34
CA ILE A 47 -1.10 -22.34 -4.80
C ILE A 47 -0.36 -21.73 -3.61
N VAL A 48 -1.04 -21.46 -2.50
CA VAL A 48 -0.40 -20.98 -1.26
C VAL A 48 0.65 -21.98 -0.76
N ARG A 49 0.33 -23.27 -0.75
CA ARG A 49 1.28 -24.34 -0.35
C ARG A 49 2.43 -24.48 -1.33
N GLU A 50 2.13 -24.50 -2.63
CA GLU A 50 3.13 -24.77 -3.66
C GLU A 50 4.06 -23.57 -3.89
N LYS A 51 3.53 -22.35 -3.93
CA LYS A 51 4.32 -21.15 -4.29
C LYS A 51 4.81 -20.40 -3.06
N LEU A 52 3.96 -20.18 -2.06
CA LEU A 52 4.33 -19.43 -0.85
C LEU A 52 4.92 -20.31 0.26
N LYS A 53 4.92 -21.64 0.08
CA LYS A 53 5.50 -22.61 1.02
C LYS A 53 4.93 -22.48 2.44
N THR A 54 3.68 -22.09 2.54
CA THR A 54 2.94 -21.94 3.80
C THR A 54 1.50 -22.46 3.66
N THR A 55 0.65 -22.20 4.64
CA THR A 55 -0.79 -22.47 4.57
C THR A 55 -1.59 -21.18 4.67
N PRO A 56 -2.83 -21.11 4.16
CA PRO A 56 -3.70 -19.94 4.36
C PRO A 56 -3.80 -19.53 5.84
N LYS A 57 -3.93 -20.49 6.76
CA LYS A 57 -3.94 -20.23 8.20
C LYS A 57 -2.62 -19.65 8.71
N GLY A 58 -1.48 -20.19 8.28
CA GLY A 58 -0.16 -19.67 8.66
C GLY A 58 0.07 -18.24 8.16
N PHE A 59 -0.42 -17.94 6.95
CA PHE A 59 -0.38 -16.59 6.39
C PHE A 59 -1.21 -15.61 7.23
N VAL A 60 -2.47 -15.96 7.51
CA VAL A 60 -3.39 -15.14 8.33
C VAL A 60 -2.83 -14.92 9.74
N GLU A 61 -2.18 -15.93 10.33
CA GLU A 61 -1.56 -15.80 11.65
C GLU A 61 -0.42 -14.76 11.66
N VAL A 62 0.38 -14.69 10.59
CA VAL A 62 1.40 -13.64 10.44
C VAL A 62 0.74 -12.28 10.29
N VAL A 63 -0.33 -12.16 9.49
CA VAL A 63 -1.08 -10.90 9.37
C VAL A 63 -1.60 -10.45 10.74
N TYR A 64 -2.28 -11.34 11.46
CA TYR A 64 -2.80 -11.01 12.78
C TYR A 64 -1.70 -10.55 13.76
N ARG A 65 -0.64 -11.33 13.92
CA ARG A 65 0.40 -11.02 14.92
C ARG A 65 1.31 -9.86 14.53
N LYS A 66 1.82 -9.86 13.30
CA LYS A 66 2.78 -8.85 12.84
C LYS A 66 2.06 -7.57 12.43
N ILE A 67 1.07 -7.70 11.56
CA ILE A 67 0.47 -6.57 10.87
C ILE A 67 -0.53 -5.85 11.76
N TYR A 68 -1.34 -6.57 12.53
CA TYR A 68 -2.29 -5.92 13.45
C TYR A 68 -1.68 -5.67 14.82
N ILE A 69 -1.37 -6.73 15.58
CA ILE A 69 -0.90 -6.56 16.96
C ILE A 69 0.43 -5.81 17.00
N GLY A 70 1.40 -6.18 16.17
CA GLY A 70 2.70 -5.51 16.10
C GLY A 70 2.59 -4.02 15.76
N SER A 71 1.84 -3.67 14.71
CA SER A 71 1.65 -2.27 14.30
C SER A 71 0.86 -1.45 15.33
N ALA A 72 -0.16 -2.04 15.96
CA ALA A 72 -0.92 -1.40 17.02
C ALA A 72 -0.03 -1.06 18.23
N LEU A 73 0.80 -2.01 18.66
CA LEU A 73 1.77 -1.80 19.75
C LEU A 73 2.80 -0.73 19.39
N ALA A 74 3.18 -0.63 18.12
CA ALA A 74 4.12 0.38 17.63
C ALA A 74 3.51 1.78 17.43
N GLY A 75 2.18 1.94 17.53
CA GLY A 75 1.51 3.20 17.20
C GLY A 75 1.63 3.57 15.71
N SER A 76 1.74 2.58 14.84
CA SER A 76 1.96 2.77 13.40
C SER A 76 0.67 3.18 12.66
N TYR A 77 0.81 3.93 11.57
CA TYR A 77 -0.26 4.14 10.57
C TYR A 77 -0.15 3.19 9.37
N GLY A 78 0.98 2.50 9.22
CA GLY A 78 1.18 1.43 8.25
C GLY A 78 0.90 0.08 8.90
N PHE A 79 -0.30 -0.44 8.69
CA PHE A 79 -0.68 -1.81 9.04
C PHE A 79 -0.40 -2.71 7.83
N ASN A 80 0.86 -2.78 7.43
CA ASN A 80 1.33 -3.56 6.29
C ASN A 80 2.76 -4.07 6.52
N ALA A 81 3.24 -4.97 5.67
CA ALA A 81 4.59 -5.50 5.79
C ALA A 81 5.62 -4.56 5.14
N HIS A 82 5.38 -4.10 3.91
CA HIS A 82 6.34 -3.28 3.16
C HIS A 82 5.76 -2.45 2.00
N PHE A 83 4.58 -1.83 2.16
CA PHE A 83 4.00 -0.97 1.10
C PHE A 83 5.00 0.06 0.57
N ALA A 84 5.76 0.69 1.48
CA ALA A 84 6.74 1.71 1.16
C ALA A 84 7.79 1.24 0.12
N ASN A 85 8.23 -0.01 0.16
CA ASN A 85 9.22 -0.54 -0.78
C ASN A 85 8.66 -0.52 -2.21
N ILE A 86 7.46 -1.07 -2.39
CA ILE A 86 6.83 -1.18 -3.70
C ILE A 86 6.48 0.20 -4.25
N ILE A 87 5.91 1.06 -3.41
CA ILE A 87 5.51 2.41 -3.79
C ILE A 87 6.74 3.24 -4.16
N ALA A 88 7.80 3.24 -3.35
CA ALA A 88 9.02 3.98 -3.65
C ALA A 88 9.65 3.52 -4.97
N ALA A 89 9.73 2.21 -5.20
CA ALA A 89 10.28 1.66 -6.43
C ALA A 89 9.50 2.13 -7.67
N ILE A 90 8.16 2.03 -7.64
CA ILE A 90 7.32 2.49 -8.75
C ILE A 90 7.42 4.01 -8.90
N PHE A 91 7.42 4.77 -7.80
CA PHE A 91 7.47 6.22 -7.83
C PHE A 91 8.74 6.74 -8.49
N ILE A 92 9.89 6.18 -8.12
CA ILE A 92 11.19 6.49 -8.74
C ILE A 92 11.17 6.13 -10.23
N ALA A 93 10.67 4.94 -10.58
CA ALA A 93 10.65 4.47 -11.96
C ALA A 93 9.71 5.28 -12.88
N THR A 94 8.66 5.88 -12.33
CA THR A 94 7.58 6.53 -13.09
C THR A 94 7.49 8.04 -12.89
N GLY A 95 8.46 8.64 -12.18
CA GLY A 95 8.57 10.10 -12.05
C GLY A 95 7.55 10.74 -11.12
N GLN A 96 7.09 9.98 -10.13
CA GLN A 96 6.24 10.51 -9.06
C GLN A 96 7.07 11.27 -8.03
N ASP A 97 6.41 12.01 -7.15
CA ASP A 97 7.08 12.64 -6.02
C ASP A 97 7.39 11.60 -4.94
N VAL A 98 8.66 11.18 -4.85
CA VAL A 98 9.11 10.13 -3.92
C VAL A 98 8.91 10.53 -2.45
N ALA A 99 8.85 11.83 -2.12
CA ALA A 99 8.57 12.24 -0.74
C ALA A 99 7.14 11.88 -0.29
N GLN A 100 6.21 11.68 -1.24
CA GLN A 100 4.83 11.26 -0.96
C GLN A 100 4.72 9.76 -0.62
N VAL A 101 5.82 9.00 -0.64
CA VAL A 101 5.87 7.63 -0.07
C VAL A 101 5.46 7.64 1.41
N VAL A 102 5.72 8.72 2.13
CA VAL A 102 5.31 8.91 3.53
C VAL A 102 3.81 8.66 3.72
N GLU A 103 3.00 9.03 2.74
CA GLU A 103 1.55 8.94 2.83
C GLU A 103 1.01 7.76 2.03
N GLY A 104 1.60 7.49 0.87
CA GLY A 104 1.24 6.34 0.05
C GLY A 104 1.47 5.02 0.79
N SER A 105 2.44 4.96 1.70
CA SER A 105 2.73 3.77 2.50
C SER A 105 1.80 3.55 3.71
N ASN A 106 0.94 4.53 4.03
CA ASN A 106 -0.13 4.32 5.00
C ASN A 106 -1.18 3.40 4.38
N GLY A 107 -1.72 2.48 5.18
CA GLY A 107 -2.69 1.53 4.69
C GLY A 107 -2.65 0.21 5.44
N ILE A 108 -3.57 -0.67 5.06
CA ILE A 108 -3.90 -1.87 5.82
C ILE A 108 -3.87 -3.09 4.89
N THR A 109 -3.14 -4.12 5.28
CA THR A 109 -3.22 -5.46 4.68
C THR A 109 -4.24 -6.29 5.45
N ILE A 110 -5.13 -6.95 4.72
CA ILE A 110 -6.20 -7.79 5.24
C ILE A 110 -6.00 -9.20 4.73
N ALA A 111 -6.20 -10.20 5.58
CA ALA A 111 -6.18 -11.59 5.16
C ALA A 111 -7.13 -12.44 5.97
N GLU A 112 -7.84 -13.33 5.29
CA GLU A 112 -8.81 -14.25 5.87
C GLU A 112 -8.71 -15.63 5.20
N VAL A 113 -9.12 -16.68 5.91
CA VAL A 113 -9.32 -18.00 5.30
C VAL A 113 -10.77 -18.09 4.86
N THR A 114 -11.00 -18.34 3.58
CA THR A 114 -12.36 -18.49 3.03
C THR A 114 -13.01 -19.78 3.52
N GLU A 115 -14.32 -19.92 3.32
CA GLU A 115 -15.07 -21.14 3.66
C GLU A 115 -14.51 -22.40 2.98
N ASN A 116 -13.96 -22.27 1.76
CA ASN A 116 -13.34 -23.36 1.00
C ASN A 116 -11.91 -23.69 1.45
N GLY A 117 -11.39 -22.92 2.41
CA GLY A 117 -10.04 -23.04 2.96
C GLY A 117 -8.97 -22.32 2.14
N ASP A 118 -9.36 -21.47 1.19
CA ASP A 118 -8.45 -20.65 0.38
C ASP A 118 -8.04 -19.37 1.13
N LEU A 119 -7.06 -18.65 0.61
CA LEU A 119 -6.59 -17.39 1.20
C LEU A 119 -7.25 -16.20 0.51
N TYR A 120 -8.10 -15.46 1.22
CA TYR A 120 -8.46 -14.10 0.83
C TYR A 120 -7.39 -13.14 1.34
N VAL A 121 -6.98 -12.21 0.50
CA VAL A 121 -6.00 -11.17 0.85
C VAL A 121 -6.32 -9.88 0.13
N ALA A 122 -6.22 -8.76 0.84
CA ALA A 122 -6.47 -7.44 0.31
C ALA A 122 -5.49 -6.40 0.87
N VAL A 123 -5.32 -5.31 0.15
CA VAL A 123 -4.63 -4.10 0.61
C VAL A 123 -5.54 -2.89 0.43
N TYR A 124 -5.56 -2.03 1.43
CA TYR A 124 -6.26 -0.75 1.42
C TYR A 124 -5.25 0.39 1.50
N LEU A 125 -5.21 1.23 0.46
CA LEU A 125 -4.36 2.42 0.37
C LEU A 125 -5.26 3.66 0.32
N PRO A 126 -5.47 4.38 1.44
CA PRO A 126 -6.37 5.53 1.51
C PRO A 126 -5.78 6.79 0.87
N SER A 127 -4.45 6.92 0.89
CA SER A 127 -3.74 8.16 0.60
C SER A 127 -2.69 8.01 -0.51
N LEU A 128 -3.05 7.37 -1.62
CA LEU A 128 -2.13 7.16 -2.74
C LEU A 128 -2.11 8.37 -3.68
N GLU A 129 -1.05 9.15 -3.60
CA GLU A 129 -0.86 10.32 -4.45
C GLU A 129 -0.04 9.96 -5.69
N VAL A 130 -0.72 9.91 -6.83
CA VAL A 130 -0.11 9.57 -8.11
C VAL A 130 -0.63 10.48 -9.23
N GLY A 131 0.23 10.70 -10.21
CA GLY A 131 -0.04 11.47 -11.41
C GLY A 131 0.58 10.83 -12.65
N THR A 132 -0.01 11.12 -13.81
CA THR A 132 0.44 10.61 -15.12
C THR A 132 0.80 11.73 -16.09
N VAL A 133 0.77 12.97 -15.61
CA VAL A 133 1.14 14.21 -16.31
C VAL A 133 1.80 15.15 -15.30
N GLY A 134 2.85 15.85 -15.71
CA GLY A 134 3.52 16.88 -14.92
C GLY A 134 4.61 16.34 -13.99
N GLY A 135 5.39 17.26 -13.40
CA GLY A 135 6.48 16.90 -12.50
C GLY A 135 7.53 16.02 -13.20
N GLY A 136 7.95 14.94 -12.52
CA GLY A 136 8.94 14.00 -13.06
C GLY A 136 8.42 13.11 -14.19
N THR A 137 7.11 13.05 -14.44
CA THR A 137 6.53 12.15 -15.45
C THR A 137 6.82 12.58 -16.89
N SER A 138 7.34 13.80 -17.10
CA SER A 138 7.72 14.30 -18.42
C SER A 138 9.13 13.92 -18.85
N ILE A 139 9.97 13.45 -17.92
CA ILE A 139 11.32 12.96 -18.23
C ILE A 139 11.20 11.69 -19.07
N GLU A 140 12.04 11.56 -20.10
CA GLU A 140 11.90 10.56 -21.16
C GLU A 140 11.84 9.13 -20.60
N THR A 141 12.71 8.77 -19.67
CA THR A 141 12.76 7.40 -19.09
C THR A 141 11.56 7.11 -18.20
N GLN A 142 11.12 8.05 -17.37
CA GLN A 142 9.91 7.91 -16.54
C GLN A 142 8.64 7.84 -17.40
N LYS A 143 8.59 8.61 -18.49
CA LYS A 143 7.53 8.56 -19.50
C LYS A 143 7.47 7.18 -20.15
N GLU A 144 8.61 6.59 -20.51
CA GLU A 144 8.67 5.23 -21.06
C GLU A 144 8.11 4.20 -20.06
N ALA A 145 8.49 4.28 -18.78
CA ALA A 145 7.96 3.40 -17.74
C ALA A 145 6.43 3.50 -17.61
N LEU A 146 5.87 4.72 -17.59
CA LEU A 146 4.42 4.93 -17.62
C LEU A 146 3.78 4.42 -18.92
N SER A 147 4.48 4.51 -20.04
CA SER A 147 3.98 4.07 -21.35
C SER A 147 3.92 2.54 -21.46
N ILE A 148 4.86 1.80 -20.85
CA ILE A 148 4.83 0.32 -20.77
C ILE A 148 3.55 -0.14 -20.08
N MET A 149 3.10 0.57 -19.04
CA MET A 149 1.84 0.29 -18.34
C MET A 149 0.61 0.88 -19.03
N GLY A 150 0.79 1.56 -20.18
CA GLY A 150 -0.27 2.28 -20.88
C GLY A 150 -0.95 3.33 -20.00
N CYS A 151 -0.17 4.02 -19.17
CA CYS A 151 -0.64 5.01 -18.20
C CYS A 151 -0.13 6.43 -18.47
N PHE A 152 0.76 6.64 -19.44
CA PHE A 152 1.23 8.00 -19.74
C PHE A 152 0.11 8.88 -20.31
N GLY A 153 0.03 10.14 -19.86
CA GLY A 153 -0.94 11.12 -20.37
C GLY A 153 -2.16 11.35 -19.47
N SER A 154 -3.01 12.29 -19.89
CA SER A 154 -4.18 12.72 -19.10
C SER A 154 -5.23 11.61 -18.98
N GLY A 155 -5.97 11.59 -17.86
CA GLY A 155 -7.04 10.62 -17.61
C GLY A 155 -6.60 9.26 -17.06
N ASN A 156 -5.29 8.98 -17.01
CA ASN A 156 -4.77 7.66 -16.66
C ASN A 156 -4.41 7.45 -15.18
N ALA A 157 -4.49 8.49 -14.35
CA ALA A 157 -4.07 8.42 -12.95
C ALA A 157 -4.82 7.36 -12.12
N LYS A 158 -6.09 7.06 -12.42
CA LYS A 158 -6.85 5.99 -11.74
C LYS A 158 -6.32 4.60 -12.09
N LYS A 159 -6.16 4.32 -13.39
CA LYS A 159 -5.55 3.08 -13.88
C LYS A 159 -4.16 2.87 -13.27
N PHE A 160 -3.36 3.92 -13.22
CA PHE A 160 -2.04 3.86 -12.62
C PHE A 160 -2.11 3.54 -11.12
N ALA A 161 -3.04 4.15 -10.38
CA ALA A 161 -3.27 3.85 -8.96
C ALA A 161 -3.69 2.38 -8.73
N GLU A 162 -4.54 1.81 -9.59
CA GLU A 162 -4.93 0.40 -9.55
C GLU A 162 -3.72 -0.54 -9.76
N ILE A 163 -2.84 -0.22 -10.72
CA ILE A 163 -1.61 -0.99 -10.96
C ILE A 163 -0.66 -0.93 -9.77
N VAL A 164 -0.49 0.26 -9.17
CA VAL A 164 0.33 0.41 -7.96
C VAL A 164 -0.24 -0.45 -6.82
N ALA A 165 -1.55 -0.37 -6.56
CA ALA A 165 -2.20 -1.14 -5.50
C ALA A 165 -2.09 -2.67 -5.73
N ALA A 166 -2.29 -3.13 -6.97
CA ALA A 166 -2.12 -4.55 -7.33
C ALA A 166 -0.67 -5.02 -7.15
N THR A 167 0.31 -4.17 -7.46
CA THR A 167 1.73 -4.49 -7.25
C THR A 167 2.08 -4.53 -5.77
N VAL A 168 1.51 -3.62 -4.97
CA VAL A 168 1.62 -3.63 -3.50
C VAL A 168 1.05 -4.93 -2.93
N LEU A 169 -0.15 -5.32 -3.36
CA LEU A 169 -0.77 -6.60 -2.97
C LEU A 169 0.14 -7.79 -3.28
N ALA A 170 0.71 -7.85 -4.49
CA ALA A 170 1.64 -8.92 -4.88
C ALA A 170 2.89 -8.94 -4.00
N GLY A 171 3.45 -7.76 -3.68
CA GLY A 171 4.57 -7.61 -2.76
C GLY A 171 4.24 -8.14 -1.36
N GLU A 172 3.09 -7.77 -0.81
CA GLU A 172 2.64 -8.23 0.52
C GLU A 172 2.47 -9.75 0.57
N ILE A 173 1.79 -10.32 -0.44
CA ILE A 173 1.59 -11.77 -0.56
C ILE A 173 2.93 -12.50 -0.51
N SER A 174 3.92 -12.00 -1.26
CA SER A 174 5.25 -12.60 -1.30
C SER A 174 5.96 -12.54 0.06
N LEU A 175 6.05 -11.34 0.67
CA LEU A 175 6.81 -11.15 1.91
C LEU A 175 6.14 -11.84 3.10
N ILE A 176 4.82 -11.70 3.26
CA ILE A 176 4.08 -12.35 4.34
C ILE A 176 4.12 -13.87 4.17
N GLY A 177 4.01 -14.36 2.93
CA GLY A 177 4.18 -15.78 2.62
C GLY A 177 5.54 -16.32 3.07
N ALA A 178 6.62 -15.61 2.76
CA ALA A 178 7.98 -15.99 3.17
C ALA A 178 8.14 -16.03 4.71
N LEU A 179 7.62 -15.03 5.42
CA LEU A 179 7.63 -14.99 6.89
C LEU A 179 6.83 -16.17 7.48
N ALA A 180 5.66 -16.45 6.91
CA ALA A 180 4.82 -17.56 7.36
C ALA A 180 5.45 -18.93 7.09
N ALA A 181 6.19 -19.09 6.00
CA ALA A 181 6.92 -20.32 5.69
C ALA A 181 8.05 -20.59 6.70
N GLN A 182 8.77 -19.56 7.13
CA GLN A 182 9.80 -19.68 8.18
C GLN A 182 9.18 -20.12 9.52
N HIS A 183 8.06 -19.50 9.92
CA HIS A 183 7.33 -19.92 11.12
C HIS A 183 6.88 -21.38 11.05
N LEU A 184 6.41 -21.84 9.88
CA LEU A 184 6.01 -23.22 9.67
C LEU A 184 7.20 -24.18 9.80
N ALA A 185 8.32 -23.85 9.18
CA ALA A 185 9.55 -24.66 9.25
C ALA A 185 10.07 -24.77 10.69
N GLU A 186 10.06 -23.67 11.46
CA GLU A 186 10.44 -23.67 12.87
C GLU A 186 9.49 -24.49 13.73
N ALA A 187 8.18 -24.40 13.49
CA ALA A 187 7.18 -25.17 14.21
C ALA A 187 7.35 -26.67 13.96
N HIS A 188 7.57 -27.09 12.70
CA HIS A 188 7.84 -28.49 12.37
C HIS A 188 9.11 -29.00 13.06
N LYS A 189 10.20 -28.20 13.03
CA LYS A 189 11.45 -28.54 13.71
C LYS A 189 11.27 -28.70 15.23
N LYS A 190 10.48 -27.83 15.86
CA LYS A 190 10.20 -27.88 17.31
C LYS A 190 9.27 -29.03 17.70
N LEU A 191 8.29 -29.35 16.86
CA LEU A 191 7.27 -30.37 17.14
C LEU A 191 7.62 -31.76 16.61
N GLY A 192 8.76 -31.92 15.90
CA GLY A 192 9.25 -33.20 15.40
C GLY A 192 8.38 -33.83 14.30
N ARG A 193 7.54 -33.02 13.65
CA ARG A 193 6.64 -33.39 12.55
C ARG A 193 6.41 -32.18 11.66
#